data_AF-A0A1G7CS87-F1
#
_entry.id   AF-A0A1G7CS87-F1
#
_cell.length_a   1.000
_cell.length_b   1.000
_cell.length_c   1.000
_cell.angle_alpha   90.00
_cell.angle_beta   90.00
_cell.angle_gamma   90.00
#
_symmetry.space_group_name_H-M   'P 1'
#
loop_
_entity.id
_entity.type
_entity.pdbx_description
1 polymer ?
#
loop_
_entity_poly.entity_id
_entity_poly.type
_entity_poly.pdbx_seq_one_letter_code
_entity_poly.pdbx_strand_id
1 'polypeptide(L)'
;MASIDELKRRIDLHQLADRLGLKQGKGGDKALYHSPHHPDKHPSLSIYQNHPKHGTGWKDHSGDDGGSCIDLVMFVLGCNVSDAMKYLHEAFGIPFDTPTNTAPAREKTKLDYIAERSLKEADKVIDYLADVRGIARPAIAAAVKAKTLGFNDYTSSTRKQGEVGYCGPAAAFIVRPLNGVEVSAVDMRFIDPSLNGDVKTQTQGEKDGIGWTADPKKLERARRVVLVESSINALSIDSCELPATAAYSIRGIGNAANIDFSFLAGKHVVICMDNDEPIVEGKPRAGHRPGPEAGWLIYERLTALNIAASIVDQSDWIKDLADGAKKKAELINDVNDYLKERGAEALAKALDQLDPWLIAGLPGDATARGKRRVYLPSHDFAQYWRYRTTADFTRYIAKMEHKEEADAPTPVYADLCGFRIASLSRVSVASASSTMTGDADQAPSVYFAASVQLPRHGAKLVRKVMLDDQLHNNTHWLKFGPIWKPAEFSRMVSILERTADLGARNAANFVGLAWRDGKLAVNEGPDCYFT
;
A
#
# COMPACT_ATOMS: atom_id res chain seq x y z
N MET A 1 -3.72 -39.53 -8.32
CA MET A 1 -3.15 -38.53 -9.22
C MET A 1 -4.24 -38.09 -10.14
N ALA A 2 -4.77 -36.90 -9.90
CA ALA A 2 -5.43 -36.15 -10.96
C ALA A 2 -4.95 -34.71 -10.85
N SER A 3 -3.85 -34.38 -11.53
CA SER A 3 -3.43 -32.99 -11.72
C SER A 3 -4.57 -32.17 -12.35
N ILE A 4 -4.48 -30.84 -12.32
CA ILE A 4 -5.43 -29.95 -13.04
C ILE A 4 -5.61 -30.41 -14.49
N ASP A 5 -4.53 -30.84 -15.15
CA ASP A 5 -4.57 -31.33 -16.53
C ASP A 5 -5.22 -32.71 -16.65
N GLU A 6 -5.16 -33.53 -15.60
CA GLU A 6 -5.82 -34.82 -15.55
C GLU A 6 -7.31 -34.70 -15.23
N LEU A 7 -7.72 -33.77 -14.38
CA LEU A 7 -9.14 -33.42 -14.20
C LEU A 7 -9.76 -32.90 -15.50
N LYS A 8 -9.05 -32.01 -16.21
CA LYS A 8 -9.45 -31.53 -17.54
C LYS A 8 -9.59 -32.65 -18.58
N ARG A 9 -8.86 -33.76 -18.43
CA ARG A 9 -8.93 -34.93 -19.32
C ARG A 9 -10.01 -35.94 -18.91
N ARG A 10 -10.28 -36.08 -17.60
CA ARG A 10 -11.20 -37.08 -17.05
C ARG A 10 -12.64 -36.60 -16.99
N ILE A 11 -12.87 -35.30 -16.86
CA ILE A 11 -14.20 -34.73 -16.65
C ILE A 11 -14.81 -34.32 -17.99
N ASP A 12 -15.95 -34.92 -18.32
CA ASP A 12 -16.79 -34.48 -19.43
C ASP A 12 -17.56 -33.21 -19.01
N LEU A 13 -17.40 -32.14 -19.80
CA LEU A 13 -18.03 -30.85 -19.55
C LEU A 13 -19.56 -30.89 -19.65
N HIS A 14 -20.15 -31.78 -20.47
CA HIS A 14 -21.60 -31.96 -20.53
C HIS A 14 -22.13 -32.58 -19.23
N GLN A 15 -21.45 -33.61 -18.72
CA GLN A 15 -21.80 -34.20 -17.42
C GLN A 15 -21.63 -33.21 -16.27
N LEU A 16 -20.61 -32.36 -16.34
CA LEU A 16 -20.40 -31.30 -15.36
C LEU A 16 -21.52 -30.25 -15.43
N ALA A 17 -21.91 -29.82 -16.64
CA ALA A 17 -23.01 -28.88 -16.85
C ALA A 17 -24.33 -29.40 -16.25
N ASP A 18 -24.62 -30.69 -16.44
CA ASP A 18 -25.82 -31.32 -15.87
C ASP A 18 -25.77 -31.34 -14.33
N ARG A 19 -24.62 -31.68 -13.74
CA ARG A 19 -24.42 -31.67 -12.26
C ARG A 19 -24.49 -30.26 -11.67
N LEU A 20 -24.11 -29.25 -12.44
CA LEU A 20 -24.22 -27.83 -12.09
C LEU A 20 -25.64 -27.27 -12.34
N GLY A 21 -26.56 -28.07 -12.91
CA GLY A 21 -27.95 -27.69 -13.12
C GLY A 21 -28.17 -26.75 -14.32
N LEU A 22 -27.23 -26.68 -15.26
CA LEU A 22 -27.40 -25.89 -16.48
C LEU A 22 -28.50 -26.50 -17.36
N LYS A 23 -29.37 -25.65 -17.90
CA LYS A 23 -30.46 -26.09 -18.77
C LYS A 23 -29.98 -26.13 -20.22
N GLN A 24 -30.06 -27.30 -20.84
CA GLN A 24 -29.77 -27.42 -22.27
C GLN A 24 -30.96 -26.92 -23.11
N GLY A 25 -30.66 -26.24 -24.21
CA GLY A 25 -31.63 -25.76 -25.17
C GLY A 25 -32.34 -26.85 -25.98
N LYS A 26 -33.37 -26.48 -26.74
CA LYS A 26 -34.10 -27.40 -27.62
C LYS A 26 -33.27 -27.67 -28.88
N GLY A 27 -32.67 -28.87 -28.99
CA GLY A 27 -31.92 -29.27 -30.19
C GLY A 27 -31.14 -30.60 -30.13
N GLY A 28 -31.38 -31.44 -29.11
CA GLY A 28 -30.63 -32.69 -28.90
C GLY A 28 -29.21 -32.47 -28.37
N ASP A 29 -28.35 -33.49 -28.47
CA ASP A 29 -27.01 -33.53 -27.85
C ASP A 29 -26.05 -32.40 -28.29
N LYS A 30 -26.37 -31.69 -29.39
CA LYS A 30 -25.59 -30.54 -29.90
C LYS A 30 -26.15 -29.18 -29.51
N ALA A 31 -27.22 -29.14 -28.71
CA ALA A 31 -27.82 -27.89 -28.27
C ALA A 31 -26.92 -27.17 -27.25
N LEU A 32 -26.88 -25.85 -27.38
CA LEU A 32 -26.23 -24.94 -26.43
C LEU A 32 -26.97 -24.95 -25.09
N TYR A 33 -26.27 -24.54 -24.03
CA TYR A 33 -26.83 -24.37 -22.69
C TYR A 33 -27.24 -22.92 -22.45
N HIS A 34 -28.23 -22.73 -21.60
CA HIS A 34 -28.64 -21.42 -21.13
C HIS A 34 -27.60 -20.86 -20.14
N SER A 35 -27.29 -19.56 -20.24
CA SER A 35 -26.34 -18.93 -19.32
C SER A 35 -26.87 -18.91 -17.88
N PRO A 36 -26.05 -19.22 -16.86
CA PRO A 36 -26.48 -19.24 -15.46
C PRO A 36 -26.72 -17.85 -14.86
N HIS A 37 -26.13 -16.79 -15.44
CA HIS A 37 -26.11 -15.45 -14.82
C HIS A 37 -27.19 -14.50 -15.31
N HIS A 38 -27.87 -14.84 -16.40
CA HIS A 38 -28.94 -14.01 -16.94
C HIS A 38 -29.97 -14.86 -17.69
N PRO A 39 -31.26 -14.47 -17.68
CA PRO A 39 -32.27 -15.15 -18.46
C PRO A 39 -32.08 -14.85 -19.96
N ASP A 40 -31.82 -15.89 -20.74
CA ASP A 40 -31.62 -15.85 -22.19
C ASP A 40 -32.79 -16.53 -22.94
N LYS A 41 -33.30 -15.88 -24.00
CA LYS A 41 -34.35 -16.47 -24.86
C LYS A 41 -33.81 -17.57 -25.77
N HIS A 42 -32.52 -17.47 -26.13
CA HIS A 42 -31.79 -18.43 -26.93
C HIS A 42 -30.53 -18.83 -26.16
N PRO A 43 -30.26 -20.13 -25.99
CA PRO A 43 -29.12 -20.58 -25.20
C PRO A 43 -27.79 -20.10 -25.81
N SER A 44 -26.93 -19.49 -24.99
CA SER A 44 -25.69 -18.82 -25.43
C SER A 44 -24.39 -19.54 -25.03
N LEU A 45 -24.44 -20.55 -24.16
CA LEU A 45 -23.26 -21.25 -23.66
C LEU A 45 -22.96 -22.48 -24.51
N SER A 46 -21.78 -22.47 -25.14
CA SER A 46 -21.27 -23.60 -25.92
C SER A 46 -20.27 -24.43 -25.12
N ILE A 47 -20.37 -25.75 -25.27
CA ILE A 47 -19.37 -26.71 -24.79
C ILE A 47 -18.77 -27.36 -26.04
N TYR A 48 -17.44 -27.39 -26.12
CA TYR A 48 -16.71 -27.97 -27.24
C TYR A 48 -15.68 -28.98 -26.74
N GLN A 49 -15.59 -30.10 -27.44
CA GLN A 49 -14.60 -31.14 -27.18
C GLN A 49 -13.57 -31.16 -28.32
N ASN A 50 -12.28 -31.21 -27.97
CA ASN A 50 -11.16 -31.31 -28.92
C ASN A 50 -11.17 -30.25 -30.04
N HIS A 51 -11.53 -29.00 -29.74
CA HIS A 51 -11.53 -27.92 -30.72
C HIS A 51 -10.11 -27.65 -31.24
N PRO A 52 -9.89 -27.54 -32.57
CA PRO A 52 -8.55 -27.46 -33.17
C PRO A 52 -7.67 -26.32 -32.62
N LYS A 53 -8.30 -25.22 -32.18
CA LYS A 53 -7.62 -24.03 -31.66
C LYS A 53 -7.70 -23.89 -30.12
N HIS A 54 -8.69 -24.50 -29.49
CA HIS A 54 -9.08 -24.17 -28.11
C HIS A 54 -9.14 -25.39 -27.17
N GLY A 55 -8.82 -26.60 -27.67
CA GLY A 55 -8.88 -27.83 -26.90
C GLY A 55 -10.32 -28.17 -26.47
N THR A 56 -10.47 -28.83 -25.33
CA THR A 56 -11.77 -29.08 -24.70
C THR A 56 -12.08 -27.96 -23.71
N GLY A 57 -13.25 -27.34 -23.83
CA GLY A 57 -13.61 -26.17 -23.04
C GLY A 57 -15.05 -25.72 -23.26
N TRP A 58 -15.39 -24.58 -22.69
CA TRP A 58 -16.69 -23.93 -22.86
C TRP A 58 -16.52 -22.43 -23.07
N LYS A 59 -17.52 -21.80 -23.70
CA LYS A 59 -17.59 -20.34 -23.90
C LYS A 59 -19.05 -19.89 -23.79
N ASP A 60 -19.29 -18.83 -23.03
CA ASP A 60 -20.56 -18.12 -23.09
C ASP A 60 -20.46 -16.98 -24.11
N HIS A 61 -21.32 -16.99 -25.13
CA HIS A 61 -21.31 -16.02 -26.22
C HIS A 61 -22.02 -14.70 -25.86
N SER A 62 -22.70 -14.62 -24.72
CA SER A 62 -23.28 -13.35 -24.23
C SER A 62 -22.24 -12.45 -23.55
N GLY A 63 -21.08 -13.00 -23.17
CA GLY A 63 -20.00 -12.31 -22.47
C GLY A 63 -18.63 -12.71 -23.01
N ASP A 64 -17.57 -12.43 -22.26
CA ASP A 64 -16.21 -12.88 -22.58
C ASP A 64 -15.75 -14.07 -21.72
N ASP A 65 -16.68 -14.71 -21.01
CA ASP A 65 -16.40 -15.83 -20.12
C ASP A 65 -16.25 -17.15 -20.88
N GLY A 66 -15.28 -17.96 -20.45
CA GLY A 66 -15.03 -19.28 -20.99
C GLY A 66 -13.79 -19.89 -20.36
N GLY A 67 -13.59 -21.19 -20.53
CA GLY A 67 -12.43 -21.87 -19.99
C GLY A 67 -12.59 -23.37 -19.86
N SER A 68 -11.97 -23.91 -18.81
CA SER A 68 -11.94 -25.33 -18.48
C SER A 68 -13.08 -25.74 -17.54
N CYS A 69 -13.09 -27.01 -17.12
CA CYS A 69 -14.05 -27.53 -16.14
C CYS A 69 -14.00 -26.79 -14.80
N ILE A 70 -12.82 -26.34 -14.37
CA ILE A 70 -12.64 -25.56 -13.14
C ILE A 70 -13.31 -24.19 -13.30
N ASP A 71 -13.04 -23.53 -14.42
CA ASP A 71 -13.59 -22.21 -14.73
C ASP A 71 -15.12 -22.27 -14.86
N LEU A 72 -15.69 -23.38 -15.36
CA LEU A 72 -17.14 -23.57 -15.42
C LEU A 72 -17.78 -23.61 -14.03
N VAL A 73 -17.16 -24.32 -13.08
CA VAL A 73 -17.65 -24.38 -11.69
C VAL A 73 -17.56 -23.02 -11.02
N MET A 74 -16.42 -22.33 -11.20
CA MET A 74 -16.25 -20.96 -10.68
C MET A 74 -17.28 -20.01 -11.27
N PHE A 75 -17.54 -20.12 -12.58
CA PHE A 75 -18.53 -19.33 -13.27
C PHE A 75 -19.94 -19.59 -12.74
N VAL A 76 -20.37 -20.85 -12.62
CA VAL A 76 -21.74 -21.16 -12.17
C VAL A 76 -21.94 -20.91 -10.67
N LEU A 77 -20.98 -21.26 -9.82
CA LEU A 77 -21.13 -21.21 -8.36
C LEU A 77 -20.58 -19.92 -7.71
N GLY A 78 -19.88 -19.07 -8.46
CA GLY A 78 -19.28 -17.84 -7.94
C GLY A 78 -18.19 -18.08 -6.88
N CYS A 79 -17.48 -19.21 -6.96
CA CYS A 79 -16.50 -19.64 -5.96
C CYS A 79 -15.04 -19.47 -6.46
N ASN A 80 -14.07 -19.74 -5.57
CA ASN A 80 -12.64 -19.71 -5.95
C ASN A 80 -12.16 -21.07 -6.47
N VAL A 81 -10.95 -21.11 -7.05
CA VAL A 81 -10.34 -22.33 -7.62
C VAL A 81 -10.31 -23.50 -6.63
N SER A 82 -10.02 -23.25 -5.33
CA SER A 82 -9.95 -24.32 -4.32
C SER A 82 -11.33 -24.94 -4.06
N ASP A 83 -12.36 -24.10 -3.98
CA ASP A 83 -13.74 -24.55 -3.77
C ASP A 83 -14.26 -25.27 -5.03
N ALA A 84 -13.91 -24.77 -6.22
CA ALA A 84 -14.22 -25.41 -7.49
C ALA A 84 -13.56 -26.79 -7.62
N MET A 85 -12.28 -26.91 -7.25
CA MET A 85 -11.57 -28.19 -7.19
C MET A 85 -12.25 -29.14 -6.22
N LYS A 86 -12.62 -28.65 -5.02
CA LYS A 86 -13.32 -29.46 -4.02
C LYS A 86 -14.63 -30.02 -4.56
N TYR A 87 -15.44 -29.17 -5.19
CA TYR A 87 -16.67 -29.58 -5.83
C TYR A 87 -16.43 -30.64 -6.93
N LEU A 88 -15.44 -30.46 -7.81
CA LEU A 88 -15.16 -31.41 -8.89
C LEU A 88 -14.75 -32.80 -8.36
N HIS A 89 -13.91 -32.83 -7.32
CA HIS A 89 -13.51 -34.07 -6.66
C HIS A 89 -14.71 -34.79 -6.02
N GLU A 90 -15.54 -34.07 -5.27
CA GLU A 90 -16.74 -34.62 -4.62
C GLU A 90 -17.79 -35.08 -5.63
N ALA A 91 -18.10 -34.24 -6.62
CA ALA A 91 -19.11 -34.53 -7.63
C ALA A 91 -18.73 -35.76 -8.45
N PHE A 92 -17.50 -35.86 -8.94
CA PHE A 92 -17.07 -36.98 -9.78
C PHE A 92 -16.52 -38.18 -9.00
N GLY A 93 -16.57 -38.15 -7.66
CA GLY A 93 -16.01 -39.21 -6.81
C GLY A 93 -14.51 -39.41 -7.06
N ILE A 94 -13.81 -38.37 -7.51
CA ILE A 94 -12.36 -38.41 -7.75
C ILE A 94 -11.71 -38.15 -6.40
N PRO A 95 -10.97 -39.10 -5.82
CA PRO A 95 -10.32 -38.89 -4.53
C PRO A 95 -9.48 -37.63 -4.56
N PHE A 96 -9.53 -36.83 -3.49
CA PHE A 96 -8.56 -35.77 -3.29
C PHE A 96 -7.17 -36.40 -3.26
N ASP A 97 -6.24 -35.83 -4.01
CA ASP A 97 -4.84 -36.16 -3.82
C ASP A 97 -4.46 -35.62 -2.43
N THR A 98 -4.50 -36.47 -1.40
CA THR A 98 -3.77 -36.21 -0.16
C THR A 98 -2.30 -36.13 -0.54
N PRO A 99 -1.60 -35.02 -0.27
CA PRO A 99 -0.16 -34.99 -0.46
C PRO A 99 0.42 -36.13 0.35
N THR A 100 1.08 -37.09 -0.32
CA THR A 100 2.03 -37.97 0.35
C THR A 100 3.16 -37.04 0.78
N ASN A 101 3.01 -36.42 1.96
CA ASN A 101 4.05 -35.60 2.59
C ASN A 101 5.22 -36.53 2.96
N THR A 102 6.05 -36.85 1.97
CA THR A 102 7.32 -37.54 2.16
C THR A 102 8.43 -36.56 2.52
N ALA A 103 8.19 -35.25 2.44
CA ALA A 103 8.99 -34.28 3.16
C ALA A 103 8.59 -34.31 4.65
N PRO A 104 9.53 -34.49 5.60
CA PRO A 104 9.21 -34.38 7.01
C PRO A 104 8.59 -33.00 7.25
N ALA A 105 7.44 -32.96 7.95
CA ALA A 105 6.85 -31.70 8.37
C ALA A 105 7.93 -30.92 9.13
N ARG A 106 8.21 -29.69 8.69
CA ARG A 106 9.17 -28.82 9.36
C ARG A 106 8.83 -28.78 10.84
N GLU A 107 9.84 -28.93 11.70
CA GLU A 107 9.66 -28.78 13.13
C GLU A 107 9.07 -27.39 13.41
N LYS A 108 7.96 -27.36 14.15
CA LYS A 108 7.29 -26.10 14.47
C LYS A 108 8.21 -25.24 15.32
N THR A 109 8.41 -24.01 14.89
CA THR A 109 9.17 -23.03 15.68
C THR A 109 8.34 -22.55 16.86
N LYS A 110 8.98 -21.93 17.85
CA LYS A 110 8.28 -21.24 18.95
C LYS A 110 7.21 -20.26 18.43
N LEU A 111 7.49 -19.57 17.32
CA LEU A 111 6.56 -18.62 16.72
C LEU A 111 5.35 -19.31 16.10
N ASP A 112 5.55 -20.47 15.46
CA ASP A 112 4.46 -21.29 14.93
C ASP A 112 3.52 -21.72 16.07
N TYR A 113 4.05 -22.14 17.22
CA TYR A 113 3.25 -22.48 18.40
C TYR A 113 2.47 -21.29 18.97
N ILE A 114 3.10 -20.11 19.07
CA ILE A 114 2.43 -18.90 19.56
C ILE A 114 1.29 -18.52 18.60
N ALA A 115 1.56 -18.48 17.29
CA ALA A 115 0.55 -18.15 16.29
C ALA A 115 -0.61 -19.15 16.28
N GLU A 116 -0.33 -20.47 16.32
CA GLU A 116 -1.36 -21.49 16.36
C GLU A 116 -2.25 -21.38 17.61
N ARG A 117 -1.65 -21.16 18.79
CA ARG A 117 -2.41 -20.93 20.02
C ARG A 117 -3.27 -19.67 19.88
N SER A 118 -2.71 -18.59 19.34
CA SER A 118 -3.47 -17.35 19.19
C SER A 118 -4.62 -17.44 18.20
N LEU A 119 -4.46 -18.20 17.12
CA LEU A 119 -5.51 -18.40 16.12
C LEU A 119 -6.67 -19.27 16.62
N LYS A 120 -6.42 -20.20 17.56
CA LYS A 120 -7.48 -21.03 18.16
C LYS A 120 -8.47 -20.21 19.00
N GLU A 121 -7.99 -19.14 19.60
CA GLU A 121 -8.76 -18.28 20.51
C GLU A 121 -9.19 -16.97 19.83
N ALA A 122 -9.14 -16.90 18.50
CA ALA A 122 -9.32 -15.66 17.75
C ALA A 122 -10.63 -14.93 18.06
N ASP A 123 -11.72 -15.66 18.35
CA ASP A 123 -13.02 -15.06 18.68
C ASP A 123 -12.97 -14.13 19.89
N LYS A 124 -12.05 -14.37 20.86
CA LYS A 124 -11.90 -13.55 22.06
C LYS A 124 -11.37 -12.15 21.78
N VAL A 125 -10.78 -11.91 20.60
CA VAL A 125 -10.28 -10.58 20.23
C VAL A 125 -11.39 -9.64 19.73
N ILE A 126 -12.52 -10.20 19.32
CA ILE A 126 -13.55 -9.47 18.56
C ILE A 126 -14.11 -8.33 19.40
N ASP A 127 -14.54 -8.59 20.64
CA ASP A 127 -15.20 -7.57 21.47
C ASP A 127 -14.22 -6.45 21.87
N TYR A 128 -12.95 -6.79 22.12
CA TYR A 128 -11.92 -5.76 22.34
C TYR A 128 -11.76 -4.84 21.13
N LEU A 129 -11.61 -5.41 19.93
CA LEU A 129 -11.38 -4.60 18.73
C LEU A 129 -12.65 -3.86 18.27
N ALA A 130 -13.81 -4.48 18.38
CA ALA A 130 -15.07 -3.86 18.00
C ALA A 130 -15.48 -2.79 19.00
N ASP A 131 -15.59 -3.14 20.28
CA ASP A 131 -16.27 -2.30 21.26
C ASP A 131 -15.31 -1.30 21.91
N VAL A 132 -14.02 -1.63 22.06
CA VAL A 132 -13.01 -0.72 22.65
C VAL A 132 -12.25 0.07 21.58
N ARG A 133 -11.97 -0.55 20.42
CA ARG A 133 -11.21 0.08 19.32
C ARG A 133 -12.07 0.62 18.17
N GLY A 134 -13.38 0.38 18.18
CA GLY A 134 -14.30 0.89 17.15
C GLY A 134 -14.12 0.24 15.77
N ILE A 135 -13.42 -0.89 15.68
CA ILE A 135 -13.11 -1.57 14.42
C ILE A 135 -14.33 -2.37 13.98
N ALA A 136 -14.72 -2.25 12.71
CA ALA A 136 -15.89 -2.93 12.18
C ALA A 136 -15.72 -4.46 12.27
N ARG A 137 -16.75 -5.16 12.78
CA ARG A 137 -16.76 -6.63 12.89
C ARG A 137 -16.45 -7.35 11.56
N PRO A 138 -16.92 -6.88 10.37
CA PRO A 138 -16.50 -7.45 9.09
C PRO A 138 -14.99 -7.38 8.82
N ALA A 139 -14.33 -6.27 9.18
CA ALA A 139 -12.88 -6.13 9.02
C ALA A 139 -12.11 -7.10 9.94
N ILE A 140 -12.57 -7.26 11.18
CA ILE A 140 -12.02 -8.24 12.14
C ILE A 140 -12.19 -9.67 11.59
N ALA A 141 -13.40 -10.01 11.15
CA ALA A 141 -13.72 -11.33 10.61
C ALA A 141 -12.88 -11.67 9.37
N ALA A 142 -12.62 -10.69 8.50
CA ALA A 142 -11.75 -10.86 7.34
C ALA A 142 -10.31 -11.20 7.75
N ALA A 143 -9.75 -10.50 8.75
CA ALA A 143 -8.40 -10.75 9.26
C ALA A 143 -8.28 -12.13 9.97
N VAL A 144 -9.29 -12.51 10.76
CA VAL A 144 -9.36 -13.83 11.40
C VAL A 144 -9.44 -14.93 10.32
N LYS A 145 -10.29 -14.76 9.31
CA LYS A 145 -10.42 -15.70 8.18
C LYS A 145 -9.11 -15.82 7.40
N ALA A 146 -8.38 -14.72 7.24
CA ALA A 146 -7.05 -14.71 6.61
C ALA A 146 -5.93 -15.26 7.51
N LYS A 147 -6.24 -15.64 8.77
CA LYS A 147 -5.30 -16.14 9.77
C LYS A 147 -4.14 -15.17 10.06
N THR A 148 -4.43 -13.87 10.01
CA THR A 148 -3.49 -12.77 10.32
C THR A 148 -3.77 -12.13 11.68
N LEU A 149 -4.91 -12.46 12.29
CA LEU A 149 -5.37 -11.95 13.58
C LEU A 149 -5.83 -13.09 14.48
N GLY A 150 -5.46 -13.02 15.76
CA GLY A 150 -5.88 -13.93 16.82
C GLY A 150 -5.82 -13.29 18.20
N PHE A 151 -5.85 -14.11 19.25
CA PHE A 151 -5.87 -13.66 20.64
C PHE A 151 -4.79 -14.35 21.48
N ASN A 152 -4.00 -13.61 22.24
CA ASN A 152 -3.07 -14.17 23.21
C ASN A 152 -3.68 -14.12 24.61
N ASP A 153 -3.66 -15.26 25.31
CA ASP A 153 -4.04 -15.37 26.72
C ASP A 153 -2.87 -15.80 27.63
N TYR A 154 -1.67 -15.93 27.06
CA TYR A 154 -0.50 -16.40 27.80
C TYR A 154 -0.07 -15.39 28.86
N THR A 155 0.17 -15.92 30.07
CA THR A 155 0.83 -15.24 31.18
C THR A 155 2.09 -15.98 31.58
N SER A 156 3.15 -15.25 31.94
CA SER A 156 4.39 -15.84 32.43
C SER A 156 4.20 -16.52 33.78
N SER A 157 4.80 -17.71 33.95
CA SER A 157 4.85 -18.41 35.24
C SER A 157 5.97 -17.94 36.16
N THR A 158 6.90 -17.14 35.64
CA THR A 158 8.11 -16.69 36.37
C THR A 158 8.11 -15.20 36.71
N ARG A 159 7.23 -14.42 36.08
CA ARG A 159 7.04 -12.99 36.35
C ARG A 159 5.76 -12.79 37.13
N LYS A 160 5.73 -11.77 38.00
CA LYS A 160 4.50 -11.40 38.70
C LYS A 160 3.64 -10.51 37.81
N GLN A 161 2.33 -10.56 38.01
CA GLN A 161 1.40 -9.61 37.39
C GLN A 161 1.82 -8.17 37.74
N GLY A 162 1.86 -7.30 36.74
CA GLY A 162 2.38 -5.94 36.86
C GLY A 162 3.84 -5.78 36.49
N GLU A 163 4.60 -6.87 36.35
CA GLU A 163 6.00 -6.80 35.90
C GLU A 163 6.10 -6.84 34.37
N VAL A 164 7.08 -6.11 33.82
CA VAL A 164 7.41 -6.17 32.40
C VAL A 164 7.77 -7.60 32.01
N GLY A 165 7.07 -8.14 31.01
CA GLY A 165 7.23 -9.51 30.55
C GLY A 165 6.31 -10.53 31.23
N TYR A 166 5.34 -10.09 32.05
CA TYR A 166 4.24 -10.94 32.52
C TYR A 166 3.31 -11.39 31.38
N CYS A 167 3.18 -10.57 30.33
CA CYS A 167 2.22 -10.74 29.23
C CYS A 167 0.76 -10.58 29.70
N GLY A 168 -0.17 -11.39 29.18
CA GLY A 168 -1.61 -11.29 29.44
C GLY A 168 -2.47 -11.20 28.16
N PRO A 169 -3.79 -11.01 28.35
CA PRO A 169 -4.76 -10.85 27.27
C PRO A 169 -4.33 -9.79 26.24
N ALA A 170 -4.21 -10.18 24.97
CA ALA A 170 -3.78 -9.29 23.89
C ALA A 170 -4.40 -9.65 22.54
N ALA A 171 -4.64 -8.65 21.71
CA ALA A 171 -4.82 -8.85 20.29
C ALA A 171 -3.47 -9.28 19.68
N ALA A 172 -3.45 -10.42 19.00
CA ALA A 172 -2.25 -11.00 18.40
C ALA A 172 -2.31 -10.87 16.88
N PHE A 173 -1.36 -10.16 16.29
CA PHE A 173 -1.22 -9.92 14.85
C PHE A 173 -0.11 -10.82 14.31
N ILE A 174 -0.49 -11.78 13.48
CA ILE A 174 0.41 -12.81 12.95
C ILE A 174 1.05 -12.26 11.68
N VAL A 175 2.38 -12.17 11.70
CA VAL A 175 3.18 -11.54 10.66
C VAL A 175 3.86 -12.61 9.81
N ARG A 176 3.67 -12.50 8.50
CA ARG A 176 4.30 -13.36 7.50
C ARG A 176 4.93 -12.51 6.40
N PRO A 177 6.04 -12.93 5.79
CA PRO A 177 6.53 -12.31 4.56
C PRO A 177 5.46 -12.42 3.47
N LEU A 178 5.37 -11.44 2.57
CA LEU A 178 4.35 -11.43 1.52
C LEU A 178 4.42 -12.66 0.60
N ASN A 179 5.62 -13.18 0.35
CA ASN A 179 5.87 -14.37 -0.47
C ASN A 179 6.10 -15.64 0.37
N GLY A 180 5.87 -15.58 1.68
CA GLY A 180 6.20 -16.64 2.63
C GLY A 180 4.97 -17.13 3.39
N VAL A 181 4.97 -18.41 3.72
CA VAL A 181 3.94 -19.02 4.59
C VAL A 181 4.38 -19.06 6.06
N GLU A 182 5.66 -18.85 6.31
CA GLU A 182 6.27 -18.94 7.64
C GLU A 182 5.90 -17.74 8.51
N VAL A 183 5.68 -18.00 9.80
CA VAL A 183 5.46 -16.95 10.79
C VAL A 183 6.80 -16.31 11.13
N SER A 184 6.99 -15.05 10.73
CA SER A 184 8.18 -14.27 11.09
C SER A 184 8.05 -13.63 12.46
N ALA A 185 6.83 -13.25 12.84
CA ALA A 185 6.55 -12.68 14.15
C ALA A 185 5.09 -12.75 14.55
N VAL A 186 4.84 -12.50 15.83
CA VAL A 186 3.53 -12.21 16.39
C VAL A 186 3.62 -10.92 17.19
N ASP A 187 2.96 -9.87 16.71
CA ASP A 187 2.84 -8.61 17.45
C ASP A 187 1.63 -8.68 18.37
N MET A 188 1.82 -8.28 19.61
CA MET A 188 0.79 -8.28 20.64
C MET A 188 0.45 -6.84 21.00
N ARG A 189 -0.85 -6.53 21.04
CA ARG A 189 -1.40 -5.34 21.68
C ARG A 189 -2.16 -5.77 22.92
N PHE A 190 -1.61 -5.49 24.09
CA PHE A 190 -2.24 -5.86 25.36
C PHE A 190 -3.53 -5.08 25.57
N ILE A 191 -4.56 -5.79 26.03
CA ILE A 191 -5.87 -5.21 26.36
C ILE A 191 -5.74 -4.33 27.61
N ASP A 192 -5.07 -4.88 28.63
CA ASP A 192 -4.70 -4.17 29.84
C ASP A 192 -3.16 -4.15 29.97
N PRO A 193 -2.50 -3.06 29.55
CA PRO A 193 -1.05 -2.91 29.65
C PRO A 193 -0.52 -2.98 31.08
N SER A 194 -1.33 -2.63 32.08
CA SER A 194 -0.89 -2.57 33.47
C SER A 194 -0.50 -3.95 34.01
N LEU A 195 -1.11 -5.01 33.47
CA LEU A 195 -0.74 -6.40 33.77
C LEU A 195 0.71 -6.72 33.37
N ASN A 196 1.24 -6.02 32.37
CA ASN A 196 2.56 -6.28 31.76
C ASN A 196 3.54 -5.11 31.99
N GLY A 197 3.46 -4.45 33.15
CA GLY A 197 4.35 -3.33 33.50
C GLY A 197 4.19 -2.12 32.57
N ASP A 198 2.94 -1.80 32.22
CA ASP A 198 2.53 -0.71 31.34
C ASP A 198 3.03 -0.81 29.88
N VAL A 199 3.59 -1.96 29.50
CA VAL A 199 3.99 -2.23 28.12
C VAL A 199 2.75 -2.51 27.26
N LYS A 200 2.39 -1.53 26.43
CA LYS A 200 1.23 -1.60 25.52
C LYS A 200 1.38 -2.64 24.41
N THR A 201 2.59 -2.81 23.90
CA THR A 201 2.88 -3.62 22.72
C THR A 201 4.15 -4.44 22.90
N GLN A 202 4.13 -5.68 22.42
CA GLN A 202 5.30 -6.54 22.41
C GLN A 202 5.35 -7.35 21.11
N THR A 203 6.54 -7.54 20.54
CA THR A 203 6.74 -8.41 19.38
C THR A 203 7.47 -9.67 19.83
N GLN A 204 6.97 -10.83 19.40
CA GLN A 204 7.70 -12.10 19.45
C GLN A 204 8.20 -12.41 18.04
N GLY A 205 9.51 -12.51 17.82
CA GLY A 205 10.10 -12.79 16.50
C GLY A 205 10.67 -11.56 15.81
N GLU A 206 10.81 -11.64 14.49
CA GLU A 206 11.44 -10.61 13.65
C GLU A 206 10.57 -9.36 13.50
N LYS A 207 11.17 -8.20 13.78
CA LYS A 207 10.50 -6.91 13.68
C LYS A 207 10.87 -6.18 12.40
N ASP A 208 12.10 -6.34 11.91
CA ASP A 208 12.62 -5.52 10.83
C ASP A 208 12.27 -6.09 9.45
N GLY A 209 11.95 -5.19 8.51
CA GLY A 209 11.83 -5.49 7.09
C GLY A 209 10.52 -6.15 6.65
N ILE A 210 9.63 -6.50 7.58
CA ILE A 210 8.36 -7.18 7.30
C ILE A 210 7.23 -6.43 7.98
N GLY A 211 6.22 -6.01 7.23
CA GLY A 211 5.02 -5.34 7.74
C GLY A 211 3.84 -6.31 7.93
N TRP A 212 2.66 -5.77 8.19
CA TRP A 212 1.44 -6.54 8.44
C TRP A 212 0.26 -6.03 7.62
N THR A 213 -0.58 -6.94 7.12
CA THR A 213 -1.87 -6.62 6.49
C THR A 213 -2.92 -7.62 6.95
N ALA A 214 -4.18 -7.19 7.03
CA ALA A 214 -5.29 -8.05 7.43
C ALA A 214 -5.52 -9.19 6.43
N ASP A 215 -5.43 -8.91 5.13
CA ASP A 215 -5.67 -9.87 4.06
C ASP A 215 -4.63 -9.70 2.93
N PRO A 216 -3.61 -10.58 2.86
CA PRO A 216 -2.59 -10.52 1.81
C PRO A 216 -3.14 -10.61 0.39
N LYS A 217 -4.24 -11.36 0.18
CA LYS A 217 -4.88 -11.47 -1.14
C LYS A 217 -5.59 -10.17 -1.51
N LYS A 218 -6.16 -9.47 -0.52
CA LYS A 218 -6.72 -8.12 -0.70
C LYS A 218 -5.62 -7.12 -1.08
N LEU A 219 -4.45 -7.20 -0.43
CA LEU A 219 -3.30 -6.36 -0.76
C LEU A 219 -2.79 -6.60 -2.19
N GLU A 220 -2.68 -7.86 -2.61
CA GLU A 220 -2.24 -8.23 -3.96
C GLU A 220 -3.15 -7.63 -5.05
N ARG A 221 -4.47 -7.73 -4.90
CA ARG A 221 -5.46 -7.20 -5.87
C ARG A 221 -5.72 -5.70 -5.75
N ALA A 222 -5.28 -5.03 -4.68
CA ALA A 222 -5.58 -3.63 -4.44
C ALA A 222 -4.93 -2.72 -5.49
N ARG A 223 -5.64 -1.65 -5.88
CA ARG A 223 -5.11 -0.56 -6.71
C ARG A 223 -4.57 0.59 -5.87
N ARG A 224 -5.11 0.76 -4.66
CA ARG A 224 -4.68 1.73 -3.65
C ARG A 224 -4.21 1.01 -2.40
N VAL A 225 -3.10 1.45 -1.81
CA VAL A 225 -2.62 0.92 -0.52
C VAL A 225 -2.42 2.05 0.46
N VAL A 226 -3.04 1.97 1.63
CA VAL A 226 -2.82 2.90 2.74
C VAL A 226 -1.76 2.33 3.67
N LEU A 227 -0.61 3.02 3.75
CA LEU A 227 0.46 2.73 4.69
C LEU A 227 0.18 3.44 6.01
N VAL A 228 0.27 2.69 7.10
CA VAL A 228 0.05 3.17 8.48
C VAL A 228 1.10 2.61 9.43
N GLU A 229 1.20 3.19 10.62
CA GLU A 229 2.23 2.78 11.58
C GLU A 229 1.96 1.41 12.23
N SER A 230 0.70 1.12 12.58
CA SER A 230 0.33 -0.02 13.41
C SER A 230 -0.75 -0.92 12.80
N SER A 231 -0.83 -2.16 13.28
CA SER A 231 -1.80 -3.14 12.78
C SER A 231 -3.25 -2.81 13.15
N ILE A 232 -3.46 -2.13 14.29
CA ILE A 232 -4.78 -1.56 14.65
C ILE A 232 -5.17 -0.45 13.68
N ASN A 233 -4.22 0.39 13.29
CA ASN A 233 -4.45 1.43 12.31
C ASN A 233 -4.85 0.81 10.97
N ALA A 234 -4.20 -0.27 10.55
CA ALA A 234 -4.54 -0.96 9.31
C ALA A 234 -5.97 -1.55 9.33
N LEU A 235 -6.37 -2.18 10.44
CA LEU A 235 -7.76 -2.65 10.62
C LEU A 235 -8.78 -1.49 10.66
N SER A 236 -8.37 -0.32 11.16
CA SER A 236 -9.23 0.87 11.18
C SER A 236 -9.52 1.36 9.76
N ILE A 237 -8.51 1.32 8.87
CA ILE A 237 -8.70 1.57 7.43
C ILE A 237 -9.62 0.51 6.80
N ASP A 238 -9.42 -0.78 7.11
CA ASP A 238 -10.26 -1.85 6.57
C ASP A 238 -11.73 -1.74 7.00
N SER A 239 -12.01 -1.08 8.13
CA SER A 239 -13.36 -0.77 8.60
C SER A 239 -14.10 0.24 7.74
N CYS A 240 -13.39 0.99 6.88
CA CYS A 240 -13.96 1.97 5.96
C CYS A 240 -14.49 1.34 4.66
N GLU A 241 -14.20 0.06 4.41
CA GLU A 241 -14.64 -0.68 3.21
C GLU A 241 -14.32 0.03 1.87
N LEU A 242 -13.21 0.77 1.83
CA LEU A 242 -12.79 1.54 0.66
C LEU A 242 -12.59 0.62 -0.57
N PRO A 243 -13.23 0.93 -1.72
CA PRO A 243 -13.12 0.12 -2.93
C PRO A 243 -11.67 -0.03 -3.40
N ALA A 244 -11.31 -1.24 -3.85
CA ALA A 244 -10.00 -1.58 -4.39
C ALA A 244 -8.79 -1.12 -3.53
N THR A 245 -9.01 -0.95 -2.23
CA THR A 245 -8.02 -0.42 -1.28
C THR A 245 -7.65 -1.47 -0.26
N ALA A 246 -6.37 -1.61 0.05
CA ALA A 246 -5.88 -2.41 1.17
C ALA A 246 -5.07 -1.55 2.14
N ALA A 247 -4.98 -1.97 3.38
CA ALA A 247 -4.12 -1.34 4.38
C ALA A 247 -2.88 -2.19 4.67
N TYR A 248 -1.75 -1.52 4.93
CA TYR A 248 -0.50 -2.17 5.28
C TYR A 248 0.20 -1.40 6.40
N SER A 249 0.43 -2.08 7.50
CA SER A 249 1.15 -1.59 8.68
C SER A 249 2.64 -1.81 8.51
N ILE A 250 3.44 -0.78 8.77
CA ILE A 250 4.91 -0.91 8.83
C ILE A 250 5.38 -1.49 10.17
N ARG A 251 4.50 -1.67 11.17
CA ARG A 251 4.82 -2.18 12.51
C ARG A 251 5.82 -1.29 13.29
N GLY A 252 5.55 0.02 13.26
CA GLY A 252 6.33 1.06 13.94
C GLY A 252 7.32 1.79 13.03
N ILE A 253 7.58 3.06 13.34
CA ILE A 253 8.40 3.96 12.53
C ILE A 253 9.82 3.46 12.19
N GLY A 254 10.40 2.55 12.99
CA GLY A 254 11.72 1.97 12.72
C GLY A 254 11.79 1.22 11.39
N ASN A 255 10.65 0.70 10.91
CA ASN A 255 10.56 -0.03 9.65
C ASN A 255 10.43 0.84 8.41
N ALA A 256 10.30 2.16 8.56
CA ALA A 256 10.22 3.08 7.43
C ALA A 256 11.44 2.95 6.50
N ALA A 257 12.62 2.61 7.04
CA ALA A 257 13.85 2.36 6.28
C ALA A 257 14.05 0.89 5.87
N ASN A 258 13.42 -0.05 6.57
CA ASN A 258 13.79 -1.48 6.50
C ASN A 258 12.93 -2.30 5.53
N ILE A 259 11.67 -1.92 5.33
CA ILE A 259 10.76 -2.69 4.45
C ILE A 259 11.09 -2.42 2.98
N ASP A 260 11.23 -3.46 2.17
CA ASP A 260 11.22 -3.30 0.71
C ASP A 260 9.78 -3.07 0.21
N PHE A 261 9.54 -1.91 -0.40
CA PHE A 261 8.23 -1.51 -0.92
C PHE A 261 8.03 -1.87 -2.40
N SER A 262 8.95 -2.60 -3.03
CA SER A 262 8.86 -3.00 -4.44
C SER A 262 7.55 -3.72 -4.80
N PHE A 263 6.95 -4.47 -3.86
CA PHE A 263 5.65 -5.12 -4.03
C PHE A 263 4.47 -4.16 -4.23
N LEU A 264 4.65 -2.86 -3.96
CA LEU A 264 3.65 -1.81 -4.20
C LEU A 264 3.72 -1.22 -5.62
N ALA A 265 4.65 -1.69 -6.46
CA ALA A 265 4.77 -1.23 -7.83
C ALA A 265 3.43 -1.33 -8.59
N GLY A 266 3.08 -0.24 -9.30
CA GLY A 266 1.82 -0.13 -10.04
C GLY A 266 0.59 0.24 -9.21
N LYS A 267 0.72 0.37 -7.88
CA LYS A 267 -0.36 0.82 -6.98
C LYS A 267 -0.19 2.30 -6.63
N HIS A 268 -1.30 2.97 -6.31
CA HIS A 268 -1.25 4.29 -5.68
C HIS A 268 -1.12 4.11 -4.16
N VAL A 269 -0.08 4.71 -3.58
CA VAL A 269 0.19 4.60 -2.15
C VAL A 269 -0.24 5.87 -1.43
N VAL A 270 -1.00 5.71 -0.36
CA VAL A 270 -1.38 6.79 0.56
C VAL A 270 -0.72 6.54 1.90
N ILE A 271 -0.01 7.53 2.42
CA ILE A 271 0.76 7.45 3.66
C ILE A 271 -0.02 8.18 4.74
N CYS A 272 -0.40 7.48 5.81
CA CYS A 272 -1.11 8.01 6.96
C CYS A 272 -0.44 7.50 8.25
N MET A 273 0.69 8.11 8.60
CA MET A 273 1.39 7.81 9.86
C MET A 273 0.71 8.53 11.04
N ASP A 274 1.16 8.25 12.25
CA ASP A 274 0.67 8.92 13.44
C ASP A 274 1.00 10.43 13.36
N ASN A 275 0.07 11.28 13.80
CA ASN A 275 0.13 12.74 13.75
C ASN A 275 0.80 13.31 15.00
N ASP A 276 1.95 12.75 15.38
CA ASP A 276 2.64 13.05 16.63
C ASP A 276 2.80 14.55 16.88
N GLU A 277 2.56 14.99 18.11
CA GLU A 277 3.01 16.33 18.55
C GLU A 277 4.56 16.39 18.58
N PRO A 278 5.16 17.58 18.39
CA PRO A 278 6.60 17.73 18.53
C PRO A 278 7.09 17.23 19.89
N ILE A 279 8.19 16.48 19.89
CA ILE A 279 8.83 16.01 21.12
C ILE A 279 9.19 17.23 21.98
N VAL A 280 8.75 17.21 23.24
CA VAL A 280 8.98 18.29 24.20
C VAL A 280 10.46 18.59 24.40
N GLU A 281 10.76 19.84 24.75
CA GLU A 281 12.12 20.26 25.08
C GLU A 281 12.74 19.44 26.24
N GLY A 282 14.06 19.32 26.24
CA GLY A 282 14.81 18.53 27.23
C GLY A 282 14.83 17.02 26.96
N LYS A 283 14.09 16.51 25.95
CA LYS A 283 14.19 15.12 25.49
C LYS A 283 15.08 14.97 24.25
N PRO A 284 15.67 13.78 24.01
CA PRO A 284 16.35 13.48 22.75
C PRO A 284 15.42 13.76 21.56
N ARG A 285 15.95 14.41 20.51
CA ARG A 285 15.19 14.83 19.32
C ARG A 285 14.04 15.80 19.62
N ALA A 286 14.17 16.68 20.61
CA ALA A 286 13.20 17.77 20.82
C ALA A 286 12.85 18.53 19.53
N GLY A 287 11.56 18.85 19.37
CA GLY A 287 10.99 19.51 18.19
C GLY A 287 10.74 18.58 16.99
N HIS A 288 11.23 17.35 16.98
CA HIS A 288 10.95 16.37 15.94
C HIS A 288 9.55 15.77 16.08
N ARG A 289 8.98 15.32 14.96
CA ARG A 289 7.67 14.65 14.90
C ARG A 289 7.86 13.26 14.28
N PRO A 290 7.98 12.18 15.08
CA PRO A 290 8.43 10.88 14.59
C PRO A 290 7.55 10.25 13.49
N GLY A 291 6.22 10.23 13.65
CA GLY A 291 5.28 9.72 12.67
C GLY A 291 5.34 10.46 11.33
N PRO A 292 5.24 11.81 11.30
CA PRO A 292 5.40 12.58 10.07
C PRO A 292 6.78 12.40 9.41
N GLU A 293 7.86 12.36 10.20
CA GLU A 293 9.23 12.11 9.70
C GLU A 293 9.37 10.72 9.04
N ALA A 294 8.74 9.69 9.63
CA ALA A 294 8.67 8.37 9.01
C ALA A 294 7.88 8.39 7.70
N GLY A 295 6.78 9.14 7.65
CA GLY A 295 6.01 9.36 6.43
C GLY A 295 6.82 10.01 5.31
N TRP A 296 7.66 11.01 5.65
CA TRP A 296 8.58 11.63 4.69
C TRP A 296 9.60 10.63 4.13
N LEU A 297 10.19 9.81 5.00
CA LEU A 297 11.14 8.78 4.58
C LEU A 297 10.50 7.74 3.66
N ILE A 298 9.29 7.28 3.99
CA ILE A 298 8.54 6.33 3.16
C ILE A 298 8.22 6.96 1.80
N TYR A 299 7.81 8.23 1.78
CA TYR A 299 7.55 8.96 0.54
C TYR A 299 8.78 8.95 -0.39
N GLU A 300 9.96 9.28 0.13
CA GLU A 300 11.21 9.25 -0.65
C GLU A 300 11.57 7.86 -1.17
N ARG A 301 11.35 6.82 -0.35
CA ARG A 301 11.64 5.44 -0.77
C ARG A 301 10.67 4.96 -1.86
N LEU A 302 9.41 5.37 -1.80
CA LEU A 302 8.42 5.04 -2.83
C LEU A 302 8.70 5.77 -4.14
N THR A 303 8.97 7.09 -4.10
CA THR A 303 9.29 7.85 -5.32
C THR A 303 10.59 7.39 -5.96
N ALA A 304 11.56 6.97 -5.16
CA ALA A 304 12.79 6.30 -5.59
C ALA A 304 12.55 5.01 -6.39
N LEU A 305 11.48 4.27 -6.07
CA LEU A 305 11.04 3.05 -6.75
C LEU A 305 10.04 3.35 -7.90
N ASN A 306 9.83 4.62 -8.26
CA ASN A 306 8.83 5.09 -9.22
C ASN A 306 7.38 4.75 -8.84
N ILE A 307 7.09 4.64 -7.55
CA ILE A 307 5.76 4.36 -7.01
C ILE A 307 5.09 5.69 -6.63
N ALA A 308 3.89 5.95 -7.16
CA ALA A 308 3.15 7.16 -6.81
C ALA A 308 2.69 7.12 -5.36
N ALA A 309 3.10 8.13 -4.59
CA ALA A 309 2.73 8.29 -3.20
C ALA A 309 2.01 9.63 -2.94
N SER A 310 1.23 9.67 -1.88
CA SER A 310 0.60 10.89 -1.33
C SER A 310 0.53 10.76 0.18
N ILE A 311 0.60 11.88 0.90
CA ILE A 311 0.45 11.90 2.36
C ILE A 311 -0.97 12.37 2.66
N VAL A 312 -1.62 11.83 3.70
CA VAL A 312 -2.91 12.34 4.17
C VAL A 312 -2.71 13.67 4.87
N ASP A 313 -3.59 14.64 4.60
CA ASP A 313 -3.61 15.90 5.34
C ASP A 313 -4.29 15.68 6.71
N GLN A 314 -3.48 15.81 7.76
CA GLN A 314 -3.91 15.64 9.15
C GLN A 314 -3.94 16.98 9.91
N SER A 315 -3.91 18.12 9.20
CA SER A 315 -3.89 19.45 9.82
C SER A 315 -5.15 19.76 10.63
N ASP A 316 -6.31 19.32 10.13
CA ASP A 316 -7.64 19.51 10.74
C ASP A 316 -8.11 18.31 11.57
N TRP A 317 -7.21 17.37 11.89
CA TRP A 317 -7.50 16.22 12.74
C TRP A 317 -7.49 16.64 14.21
N ILE A 318 -8.56 17.30 14.62
CA ILE A 318 -8.78 17.81 15.98
C ILE A 318 -10.03 17.18 16.59
N LYS A 319 -10.01 16.90 17.89
CA LYS A 319 -11.20 16.49 18.64
C LYS A 319 -12.15 17.67 18.81
N ASP A 320 -13.44 17.37 18.88
CA ASP A 320 -14.43 18.40 19.13
C ASP A 320 -14.24 18.99 20.53
N LEU A 321 -14.43 20.30 20.64
CA LEU A 321 -14.42 20.97 21.94
C LEU A 321 -15.77 20.70 22.62
N ALA A 322 -15.73 20.26 23.88
CA ALA A 322 -16.94 20.21 24.70
C ALA A 322 -17.53 21.62 24.86
N ASP A 323 -18.86 21.74 24.89
CA ASP A 323 -19.56 23.02 25.03
C ASP A 323 -19.01 23.82 26.23
N GLY A 324 -18.51 25.03 25.95
CA GLY A 324 -17.92 25.93 26.97
C GLY A 324 -16.45 25.70 27.30
N ALA A 325 -15.76 24.74 26.65
CA ALA A 325 -14.33 24.52 26.84
C ALA A 325 -13.49 25.63 26.17
N LYS A 326 -12.71 26.36 26.97
CA LYS A 326 -11.73 27.37 26.50
C LYS A 326 -10.36 26.80 26.12
N LYS A 327 -10.19 25.48 26.10
CA LYS A 327 -8.91 24.83 25.78
C LYS A 327 -8.73 24.72 24.26
N LYS A 328 -7.48 24.74 23.81
CA LYS A 328 -7.08 24.42 22.43
C LYS A 328 -7.57 22.98 22.12
N ALA A 329 -8.19 22.79 20.96
CA ALA A 329 -8.66 21.47 20.54
C ALA A 329 -7.50 20.46 20.52
N GLU A 330 -7.69 19.31 21.16
CA GLU A 330 -6.69 18.23 21.17
C GLU A 330 -6.58 17.63 19.78
N LEU A 331 -5.37 17.25 19.35
CA LEU A 331 -5.20 16.52 18.10
C LEU A 331 -5.78 15.11 18.21
N ILE A 332 -6.34 14.63 17.11
CA ILE A 332 -6.53 13.22 16.83
C ILE A 332 -5.18 12.70 16.30
N ASN A 333 -4.58 11.76 17.02
CA ASN A 333 -3.22 11.31 16.73
C ASN A 333 -3.18 10.36 15.55
N ASP A 334 -3.98 9.30 15.56
CA ASP A 334 -3.92 8.25 14.54
C ASP A 334 -5.29 7.95 13.93
N VAL A 335 -5.29 7.05 12.95
CA VAL A 335 -6.52 6.64 12.25
C VAL A 335 -7.49 5.87 13.15
N ASN A 336 -7.02 5.19 14.20
CA ASN A 336 -7.90 4.49 15.14
C ASN A 336 -8.59 5.47 16.08
N ASP A 337 -7.86 6.47 16.57
CA ASP A 337 -8.42 7.58 17.32
C ASP A 337 -9.47 8.33 16.47
N TYR A 338 -9.18 8.59 15.19
CA TYR A 338 -10.14 9.22 14.28
C TYR A 338 -11.39 8.35 14.06
N LEU A 339 -11.21 7.05 13.83
CA LEU A 339 -12.31 6.09 13.67
C LEU A 339 -13.23 6.10 14.90
N LYS A 340 -12.65 6.11 16.10
CA LYS A 340 -13.41 6.13 17.35
C LYS A 340 -14.17 7.44 17.55
N GLU A 341 -13.55 8.55 17.21
CA GLU A 341 -14.12 9.88 17.40
C GLU A 341 -15.24 10.18 16.39
N ARG A 342 -15.04 9.82 15.11
CA ARG A 342 -15.90 10.29 14.00
C ARG A 342 -16.52 9.20 13.13
N GLY A 343 -16.15 7.93 13.35
CA GLY A 343 -16.67 6.80 12.60
C GLY A 343 -16.02 6.58 11.23
N ALA A 344 -16.38 5.45 10.61
CA ALA A 344 -15.74 4.94 9.40
C ALA A 344 -15.98 5.82 8.16
N GLU A 345 -17.17 6.40 8.01
CA GLU A 345 -17.47 7.26 6.85
C GLU A 345 -16.66 8.56 6.87
N ALA A 346 -16.52 9.17 8.05
CA ALA A 346 -15.70 10.37 8.21
C ALA A 346 -14.21 10.06 8.01
N LEU A 347 -13.73 8.92 8.54
CA LEU A 347 -12.36 8.47 8.29
C LEU A 347 -12.11 8.22 6.80
N ALA A 348 -13.04 7.58 6.08
CA ALA A 348 -12.94 7.37 4.63
C ALA A 348 -12.73 8.70 3.88
N LYS A 349 -13.53 9.73 4.22
CA LYS A 349 -13.38 11.08 3.65
C LYS A 349 -12.04 11.72 4.02
N ALA A 350 -11.61 11.57 5.27
CA ALA A 350 -10.32 12.11 5.73
C ALA A 350 -9.13 11.47 5.00
N LEU A 351 -9.18 10.18 4.67
CA LEU A 351 -8.13 9.49 3.93
C LEU A 351 -8.01 9.95 2.46
N ASP A 352 -9.08 10.53 1.90
CA ASP A 352 -9.10 11.14 0.57
C ASP A 352 -8.66 12.62 0.57
N GLN A 353 -8.59 13.23 1.75
CA GLN A 353 -7.97 14.55 1.93
C GLN A 353 -6.45 14.38 1.93
N LEU A 354 -5.86 14.49 0.74
CA LEU A 354 -4.42 14.39 0.57
C LEU A 354 -3.76 15.74 0.81
N ASP A 355 -2.55 15.68 1.35
CA ASP A 355 -1.63 16.81 1.48
C ASP A 355 -1.52 17.55 0.13
N PRO A 356 -1.97 18.81 0.07
CA PRO A 356 -2.03 19.54 -1.18
C PRO A 356 -0.76 20.35 -1.43
N TRP A 357 0.26 20.26 -0.56
CA TRP A 357 1.49 21.03 -0.69
C TRP A 357 2.35 20.52 -1.86
N LEU A 358 3.15 21.42 -2.45
CA LEU A 358 4.04 21.07 -3.56
C LEU A 358 5.16 20.12 -3.12
N ILE A 359 5.74 20.38 -1.96
CA ILE A 359 6.71 19.49 -1.32
C ILE A 359 5.93 18.69 -0.29
N ALA A 360 5.77 17.38 -0.51
CA ALA A 360 5.00 16.52 0.37
C ALA A 360 5.49 16.65 1.83
N GLY A 361 4.58 16.79 2.78
CA GLY A 361 4.90 16.92 4.20
C GLY A 361 5.53 18.25 4.62
N LEU A 362 5.56 19.26 3.74
CA LEU A 362 6.03 20.60 4.07
C LEU A 362 4.89 21.62 3.94
N PRO A 363 4.19 21.94 5.04
CA PRO A 363 3.18 22.99 5.03
C PRO A 363 3.77 24.36 4.71
N GLY A 364 3.06 25.11 3.87
CA GLY A 364 3.43 26.46 3.46
C GLY A 364 2.80 27.57 4.29
N ASP A 365 2.14 27.23 5.40
CA ASP A 365 1.39 28.16 6.24
C ASP A 365 1.66 27.94 7.74
N ALA A 366 0.80 28.54 8.58
CA ALA A 366 0.91 28.48 10.03
C ALA A 366 0.57 27.12 10.64
N THR A 367 0.11 26.14 9.84
CA THR A 367 -0.18 24.77 10.34
C THR A 367 1.10 23.97 10.57
N ALA A 368 2.26 24.45 10.09
CA ALA A 368 3.56 23.79 10.29
C ALA A 368 3.89 23.63 11.79
N ARG A 369 4.14 22.39 12.20
CA ARG A 369 4.54 22.03 13.58
C ARG A 369 5.88 21.30 13.57
N GLY A 370 6.66 21.50 14.63
CA GLY A 370 7.95 20.85 14.81
C GLY A 370 9.00 21.31 13.79
N LYS A 371 10.06 20.51 13.64
CA LYS A 371 11.12 20.78 12.66
C LYS A 371 10.60 20.59 11.24
N ARG A 372 11.00 21.51 10.37
CA ARG A 372 10.64 21.48 8.95
C ARG A 372 11.43 20.39 8.23
N ARG A 373 10.76 19.71 7.29
CA ARG A 373 11.35 18.71 6.40
C ARG A 373 12.50 19.27 5.56
N VAL A 374 12.29 20.46 5.01
CA VAL A 374 13.23 21.17 4.14
C VAL A 374 13.31 22.62 4.59
N TYR A 375 14.51 23.20 4.55
CA TYR A 375 14.68 24.62 4.75
C TYR A 375 14.42 25.37 3.43
N LEU A 376 13.44 26.27 3.44
CA LEU A 376 13.18 27.20 2.35
C LEU A 376 13.66 28.61 2.76
N PRO A 377 14.56 29.25 1.99
CA PRO A 377 14.91 30.65 2.21
C PRO A 377 13.67 31.55 2.18
N SER A 378 13.72 32.71 2.87
CA SER A 378 12.54 33.57 3.06
C SER A 378 11.82 33.97 1.76
N HIS A 379 12.57 34.23 0.69
CA HIS A 379 12.00 34.60 -0.62
C HIS A 379 11.30 33.41 -1.33
N ASP A 380 11.78 32.18 -1.11
CA ASP A 380 11.15 30.95 -1.61
C ASP A 380 9.90 30.63 -0.76
N PHE A 381 10.03 30.67 0.58
CA PHE A 381 8.93 30.39 1.49
C PHE A 381 7.74 31.36 1.31
N ALA A 382 8.02 32.65 1.08
CA ALA A 382 6.98 33.67 0.85
C ALA A 382 6.11 33.42 -0.40
N GLN A 383 6.61 32.63 -1.37
CA GLN A 383 5.88 32.26 -2.59
C GLN A 383 5.37 30.82 -2.57
N TYR A 384 6.00 29.95 -1.78
CA TYR A 384 5.72 28.52 -1.71
C TYR A 384 4.24 28.21 -1.45
N TRP A 385 3.60 28.97 -0.56
CA TRP A 385 2.19 28.77 -0.21
C TRP A 385 1.22 28.93 -1.38
N ARG A 386 1.64 29.45 -2.53
CA ARG A 386 0.77 29.58 -3.71
C ARG A 386 0.68 28.30 -4.53
N TYR A 387 1.60 27.36 -4.39
CA TYR A 387 1.62 26.13 -5.17
C TYR A 387 0.80 25.04 -4.47
N ARG A 388 -0.12 24.41 -5.20
CA ARG A 388 -0.94 23.29 -4.71
C ARG A 388 -0.91 22.13 -5.68
N THR A 389 -0.89 20.91 -5.17
CA THR A 389 -0.93 19.70 -5.98
C THR A 389 -2.17 18.89 -5.67
N THR A 390 -2.65 18.17 -6.67
CA THR A 390 -3.51 16.98 -6.51
C THR A 390 -2.69 15.77 -6.97
N ALA A 391 -3.29 14.57 -7.04
CA ALA A 391 -2.55 13.35 -7.38
C ALA A 391 -1.69 13.47 -8.66
N ASP A 392 -2.18 14.14 -9.71
CA ASP A 392 -1.59 14.19 -11.05
C ASP A 392 -1.63 15.58 -11.69
N PHE A 393 -1.83 16.64 -10.91
CA PHE A 393 -2.00 18.01 -11.41
C PHE A 393 -1.42 19.04 -10.44
N THR A 394 -1.01 20.19 -10.97
CA THR A 394 -0.51 21.31 -10.16
C THR A 394 -1.29 22.60 -10.45
N ARG A 395 -1.73 23.26 -9.38
CA ARG A 395 -2.44 24.54 -9.36
C ARG A 395 -1.59 25.63 -8.73
N TYR A 396 -1.93 26.88 -9.04
CA TYR A 396 -1.33 28.08 -8.51
C TYR A 396 -2.40 29.03 -7.97
N ILE A 397 -2.21 29.56 -6.76
CA ILE A 397 -3.08 30.60 -6.20
C ILE A 397 -2.69 31.94 -6.84
N ALA A 398 -3.53 32.40 -7.76
CA ALA A 398 -3.30 33.65 -8.50
C ALA A 398 -3.54 34.86 -7.59
N LYS A 399 -4.66 34.85 -6.86
CA LYS A 399 -5.06 35.92 -5.94
C LYS A 399 -5.89 35.38 -4.79
N MET A 400 -5.97 36.18 -3.74
CA MET A 400 -6.87 36.00 -2.61
C MET A 400 -8.03 36.98 -2.77
N GLU A 401 -9.26 36.50 -2.76
CA GLU A 401 -10.46 37.33 -2.85
C GLU A 401 -11.15 37.43 -1.48
N HIS A 402 -11.48 38.65 -1.07
CA HIS A 402 -12.36 38.88 0.08
C HIS A 402 -13.80 38.87 -0.41
N LYS A 403 -14.57 37.86 -0.01
CA LYS A 403 -16.02 37.83 -0.22
C LYS A 403 -16.69 38.46 1.00
N GLU A 404 -17.70 39.30 0.77
CA GLU A 404 -18.37 40.07 1.84
C GLU A 404 -18.99 39.17 2.95
N GLU A 405 -19.28 37.90 2.63
CA GLU A 405 -19.86 36.92 3.57
C GLU A 405 -18.84 35.94 4.19
N ALA A 406 -17.54 36.03 3.84
CA ALA A 406 -16.51 35.11 4.32
C ALA A 406 -15.54 35.80 5.28
N ASP A 407 -15.40 35.26 6.49
CA ASP A 407 -14.47 35.75 7.52
C ASP A 407 -12.99 35.67 7.09
N ALA A 408 -12.66 34.86 6.08
CA ALA A 408 -11.31 34.70 5.56
C ALA A 408 -11.25 34.85 4.03
N PRO A 409 -10.17 35.42 3.49
CA PRO A 409 -9.97 35.52 2.04
C PRO A 409 -9.92 34.13 1.40
N THR A 410 -10.66 33.97 0.30
CA THR A 410 -10.76 32.71 -0.45
C THR A 410 -9.69 32.67 -1.55
N PRO A 411 -8.94 31.57 -1.70
CA PRO A 411 -7.96 31.45 -2.79
C PRO A 411 -8.65 31.25 -4.15
N VAL A 412 -8.23 32.02 -5.14
CA VAL A 412 -8.60 31.81 -6.55
C VAL A 412 -7.48 31.03 -7.24
N TYR A 413 -7.80 29.80 -7.64
CA TYR A 413 -6.86 28.92 -8.32
C TYR A 413 -6.80 29.19 -9.82
N ALA A 414 -5.58 29.15 -10.35
CA ALA A 414 -5.29 29.03 -11.76
C ALA A 414 -4.54 27.71 -12.00
N ASP A 415 -4.71 27.16 -13.19
CA ASP A 415 -3.97 25.96 -13.60
C ASP A 415 -2.50 26.31 -13.88
N LEU A 416 -1.57 25.53 -13.32
CA LEU A 416 -0.13 25.73 -13.50
C LEU A 416 0.42 24.80 -14.58
N CYS A 417 0.33 23.48 -14.37
CA CYS A 417 0.74 22.46 -15.32
C CYS A 417 -0.05 21.15 -15.16
N GLY A 418 -0.20 20.41 -16.26
CA GLY A 418 -1.05 19.22 -16.38
C GLY A 418 -0.43 17.94 -15.81
N PHE A 419 0.44 18.08 -14.80
CA PHE A 419 1.15 16.99 -14.14
C PHE A 419 1.57 17.42 -12.73
N ARG A 420 1.88 16.44 -11.87
CA ARG A 420 2.51 16.66 -10.56
C ARG A 420 3.97 16.23 -10.58
N ILE A 421 4.88 17.09 -10.13
CA ILE A 421 6.26 16.68 -9.84
C ILE A 421 6.28 16.06 -8.44
N ALA A 422 6.39 14.73 -8.37
CA ALA A 422 6.37 14.00 -7.11
C ALA A 422 7.71 14.08 -6.37
N SER A 423 8.84 14.15 -7.10
CA SER A 423 10.17 14.29 -6.53
C SER A 423 11.12 14.93 -7.54
N LEU A 424 12.09 15.70 -7.04
CA LEU A 424 13.25 16.19 -7.77
C LEU A 424 14.49 15.90 -6.92
N SER A 425 15.38 15.03 -7.40
CA SER A 425 16.56 14.57 -6.67
C SER A 425 17.83 14.73 -7.49
N ARG A 426 18.96 15.07 -6.85
CA ARG A 426 20.28 15.16 -7.48
C ARG A 426 20.95 13.80 -7.58
N VAL A 427 21.53 13.50 -8.72
CA VAL A 427 22.39 12.33 -8.94
C VAL A 427 23.78 12.83 -9.32
N SER A 428 24.76 12.54 -8.46
CA SER A 428 26.16 12.85 -8.71
C SER A 428 26.85 11.60 -9.23
N VAL A 429 27.33 11.64 -10.47
CA VAL A 429 28.00 10.52 -11.13
C VAL A 429 29.51 10.76 -11.10
N ALA A 430 30.25 9.81 -10.53
CA ALA A 430 31.70 9.89 -10.43
C ALA A 430 32.36 9.90 -11.82
N SER A 431 33.43 10.69 -11.94
CA SER A 431 34.28 10.74 -13.13
C SER A 431 34.97 9.39 -13.37
N ALA A 432 35.35 9.15 -14.63
CA ALA A 432 36.06 7.92 -15.00
C ALA A 432 37.37 7.75 -14.22
N SER A 433 38.09 8.85 -13.98
CA SER A 433 39.34 8.84 -13.21
C SER A 433 39.09 8.38 -11.77
N SER A 434 38.19 9.04 -11.05
CA SER A 434 37.88 8.67 -9.66
C SER A 434 37.37 7.23 -9.56
N THR A 435 36.53 6.81 -10.50
CA THR A 435 36.00 5.43 -10.55
C THR A 435 37.11 4.40 -10.75
N MET A 436 38.14 4.70 -11.55
CA MET A 436 39.24 3.78 -11.85
C MET A 436 40.36 3.78 -10.80
N THR A 437 40.68 4.94 -10.21
CA THR A 437 41.83 5.08 -9.30
C THR A 437 41.44 4.98 -7.83
N GLY A 438 40.16 5.21 -7.51
CA GLY A 438 39.69 5.34 -6.13
C GLY A 438 39.99 6.71 -5.50
N ASP A 439 40.57 7.65 -6.27
CA ASP A 439 40.85 9.00 -5.78
C ASP A 439 39.57 9.82 -5.60
N ALA A 440 39.61 10.82 -4.71
CA ALA A 440 38.48 11.71 -4.48
C ALA A 440 38.12 12.51 -5.74
N ASP A 441 36.89 12.36 -6.22
CA ASP A 441 36.39 13.09 -7.38
C ASP A 441 36.19 14.58 -7.07
N GLN A 442 36.89 15.45 -7.80
CA GLN A 442 36.77 16.91 -7.65
C GLN A 442 35.73 17.53 -8.60
N ALA A 443 35.25 16.76 -9.58
CA ALA A 443 34.31 17.26 -10.59
C ALA A 443 33.33 16.16 -11.06
N PRO A 444 32.47 15.62 -10.17
CA PRO A 444 31.46 14.67 -10.57
C PRO A 444 30.44 15.31 -11.53
N SER A 445 29.93 14.52 -12.47
CA SER A 445 28.85 14.96 -13.35
C SER A 445 27.53 14.98 -12.57
N VAL A 446 26.84 16.12 -12.56
CA VAL A 446 25.60 16.29 -11.81
C VAL A 446 24.39 16.24 -12.74
N TYR A 447 23.42 15.42 -12.37
CA TYR A 447 22.13 15.29 -13.04
C TYR A 447 20.98 15.53 -12.06
N PHE A 448 19.84 15.95 -12.59
CA PHE A 448 18.59 16.09 -11.85
C PHE A 448 17.59 15.05 -12.34
N ALA A 449 17.15 14.17 -11.43
CA ALA A 449 16.12 13.18 -11.71
C ALA A 449 14.78 13.68 -11.20
N ALA A 450 13.87 13.99 -12.12
CA ALA A 450 12.49 14.33 -11.81
C ALA A 450 11.60 13.10 -11.94
N SER A 451 10.83 12.79 -10.90
CA SER A 451 9.77 11.79 -10.91
C SER A 451 8.41 12.50 -10.99
N VAL A 452 7.67 12.25 -12.06
CA VAL A 452 6.46 13.02 -12.41
C VAL A 452 5.26 12.08 -12.53
N GLN A 453 4.13 12.46 -11.94
CA GLN A 453 2.86 11.77 -12.10
C GLN A 453 2.02 12.45 -13.18
N LEU A 454 1.53 11.65 -14.13
CA LEU A 454 0.75 12.10 -15.28
C LEU A 454 -0.65 11.48 -15.25
N PRO A 455 -1.70 12.22 -15.65
CA PRO A 455 -3.06 11.67 -15.70
C PRO A 455 -3.18 10.40 -16.56
N ARG A 456 -2.48 10.36 -17.69
CA ARG A 456 -2.50 9.23 -18.65
C ARG A 456 -1.79 7.97 -18.18
N HIS A 457 -1.03 8.01 -17.08
CA HIS A 457 -0.27 6.86 -16.56
C HIS A 457 -0.72 6.44 -15.16
N GLY A 458 -1.79 7.04 -14.63
CA GLY A 458 -2.38 6.70 -13.33
C GLY A 458 -1.36 6.78 -12.20
N ALA A 459 -1.14 5.65 -11.51
CA ALA A 459 -0.24 5.54 -10.37
C ALA A 459 1.24 5.30 -10.74
N LYS A 460 1.58 5.18 -12.01
CA LYS A 460 2.97 4.97 -12.45
C LYS A 460 3.66 6.31 -12.61
N LEU A 461 4.76 6.54 -11.88
CA LEU A 461 5.59 7.72 -12.07
C LEU A 461 6.44 7.57 -13.34
N VAL A 462 6.58 8.67 -14.07
CA VAL A 462 7.50 8.80 -15.19
C VAL A 462 8.74 9.54 -14.71
N ARG A 463 9.90 8.93 -14.88
CA ARG A 463 11.18 9.53 -14.51
C ARG A 463 11.84 10.17 -15.72
N LYS A 464 12.43 11.34 -15.53
CA LYS A 464 13.30 11.98 -16.50
C LYS A 464 14.55 12.49 -15.83
N VAL A 465 15.70 12.19 -16.43
CA VAL A 465 17.00 12.72 -16.03
C VAL A 465 17.29 13.93 -16.90
N MET A 466 17.73 15.02 -16.27
CA MET A 466 18.03 16.30 -16.90
C MET A 466 19.41 16.77 -16.48
N LEU A 467 20.10 17.43 -17.41
CA LEU A 467 21.29 18.22 -17.11
C LEU A 467 20.89 19.56 -16.50
N ASP A 468 21.88 20.26 -15.93
CA ASP A 468 21.70 21.58 -15.31
C ASP A 468 21.05 22.59 -16.26
N ASP A 469 21.54 22.68 -17.50
CA ASP A 469 21.01 23.56 -18.55
C ASP A 469 19.58 23.20 -19.01
N GLN A 470 19.17 21.95 -18.77
CA GLN A 470 17.84 21.46 -19.15
C GLN A 470 16.79 21.68 -18.07
N LEU A 471 17.20 21.81 -16.80
CA LEU A 471 16.28 21.87 -15.66
C LEU A 471 15.33 23.08 -15.75
N HIS A 472 15.84 24.24 -16.17
CA HIS A 472 15.05 25.47 -16.33
C HIS A 472 14.46 25.65 -17.74
N ASN A 473 14.71 24.71 -18.66
CA ASN A 473 14.17 24.79 -20.01
C ASN A 473 12.78 24.15 -20.08
N ASN A 474 11.74 24.97 -20.17
CA ASN A 474 10.34 24.52 -20.22
C ASN A 474 10.05 23.53 -21.36
N THR A 475 10.82 23.54 -22.46
CA THR A 475 10.69 22.57 -23.56
C THR A 475 10.89 21.13 -23.09
N HIS A 476 11.77 20.90 -22.09
CA HIS A 476 11.98 19.58 -21.51
C HIS A 476 10.78 19.14 -20.68
N TRP A 477 10.12 20.06 -19.99
CA TRP A 477 8.96 19.79 -19.15
C TRP A 477 7.66 19.60 -19.94
N LEU A 478 7.51 20.27 -21.08
CA LEU A 478 6.35 20.12 -21.97
C LEU A 478 6.17 18.68 -22.50
N LYS A 479 7.22 17.84 -22.42
CA LYS A 479 7.12 16.39 -22.74
C LYS A 479 6.21 15.63 -21.77
N PHE A 480 6.03 16.13 -20.55
CA PHE A 480 5.12 15.55 -19.56
C PHE A 480 3.67 15.95 -19.81
N GLY A 481 3.45 17.22 -20.13
CA GLY A 481 2.14 17.77 -20.41
C GLY A 481 2.17 19.30 -20.55
N PRO A 482 1.00 19.93 -20.73
CA PRO A 482 0.91 21.37 -20.90
C PRO A 482 1.36 22.14 -19.64
N ILE A 483 1.95 23.31 -19.87
CA ILE A 483 2.27 24.31 -18.85
C ILE A 483 1.54 25.59 -19.24
N TRP A 484 0.56 26.00 -18.43
CA TRP A 484 -0.28 27.17 -18.72
C TRP A 484 0.30 28.47 -18.17
N LYS A 485 1.15 28.37 -17.15
CA LYS A 485 1.81 29.51 -16.49
C LYS A 485 3.32 29.31 -16.46
N PRO A 486 4.05 29.57 -17.56
CA PRO A 486 5.47 29.24 -17.69
C PRO A 486 6.37 29.94 -16.67
N ALA A 487 6.10 31.20 -16.33
CA ALA A 487 6.93 31.97 -15.39
C ALA A 487 6.79 31.43 -13.96
N GLU A 488 5.56 31.21 -13.51
CA GLU A 488 5.27 30.61 -12.21
C GLU A 488 5.75 29.15 -12.15
N PHE A 489 5.70 28.41 -13.26
CA PHE A 489 6.25 27.06 -13.34
C PHE A 489 7.78 27.07 -13.18
N SER A 490 8.49 27.96 -13.86
CA SER A 490 9.95 28.09 -13.67
C SER A 490 10.30 28.47 -12.23
N ARG A 491 9.51 29.34 -11.58
CA ARG A 491 9.67 29.67 -10.15
C ARG A 491 9.40 28.48 -9.25
N MET A 492 8.43 27.63 -9.58
CA MET A 492 8.15 26.38 -8.87
C MET A 492 9.35 25.42 -8.92
N VAL A 493 9.97 25.26 -10.09
CA VAL A 493 11.17 24.42 -10.26
C VAL A 493 12.31 24.92 -9.38
N SER A 494 12.56 26.23 -9.32
CA SER A 494 13.56 26.81 -8.41
C SER A 494 13.30 26.52 -6.92
N ILE A 495 12.04 26.41 -6.51
CA ILE A 495 11.70 26.02 -5.13
C ILE A 495 11.95 24.52 -4.92
N LEU A 496 11.60 23.68 -5.90
CA LEU A 496 11.83 22.23 -5.85
C LEU A 496 13.33 21.88 -5.85
N GLU A 497 14.21 22.71 -6.39
CA GLU A 497 15.66 22.50 -6.25
C GLU A 497 16.13 22.49 -4.80
N ARG A 498 15.41 23.15 -3.87
CA ARG A 498 15.67 23.05 -2.44
C ARG A 498 15.44 21.64 -1.88
N THR A 499 14.77 20.79 -2.64
CA THR A 499 14.57 19.38 -2.30
C THR A 499 15.53 18.45 -3.02
N ALA A 500 16.46 18.96 -3.84
CA ALA A 500 17.34 18.11 -4.66
C ALA A 500 18.25 17.19 -3.81
N ASP A 501 18.52 17.55 -2.56
CA ASP A 501 19.25 16.71 -1.61
C ASP A 501 18.38 15.55 -1.05
N LEU A 502 17.06 15.66 -1.12
CA LEU A 502 16.15 14.59 -0.75
C LEU A 502 16.28 13.46 -1.77
N GLY A 503 16.60 12.26 -1.28
CA GLY A 503 16.84 11.11 -2.14
C GLY A 503 18.04 11.28 -3.09
N ALA A 504 18.94 12.22 -2.82
CA ALA A 504 20.16 12.40 -3.61
C ALA A 504 21.04 11.15 -3.53
N ARG A 505 21.72 10.85 -4.65
CA ARG A 505 22.54 9.65 -4.78
C ARG A 505 23.87 9.96 -5.41
N ASN A 506 24.88 9.22 -4.97
CA ASN A 506 26.15 9.14 -5.63
C ASN A 506 26.16 7.83 -6.43
N ALA A 507 26.45 7.92 -7.71
CA ALA A 507 26.56 6.77 -8.60
C ALA A 507 27.98 6.70 -9.17
N ALA A 508 28.52 5.49 -9.32
CA ALA A 508 29.70 5.28 -10.14
C ALA A 508 29.24 5.05 -11.59
N ASN A 509 29.91 5.67 -12.56
CA ASN A 509 29.67 5.36 -13.97
C ASN A 509 30.30 4.01 -14.31
N PHE A 510 29.73 2.92 -13.79
CA PHE A 510 30.15 1.58 -14.14
C PHE A 510 28.97 0.86 -14.78
N VAL A 511 29.01 0.78 -16.11
CA VAL A 511 28.23 -0.20 -16.84
C VAL A 511 28.79 -1.57 -16.46
N GLY A 512 28.10 -2.29 -15.58
CA GLY A 512 28.36 -3.71 -15.36
C GLY A 512 27.94 -4.54 -16.57
N LEU A 513 28.56 -4.31 -17.73
CA LEU A 513 28.61 -5.28 -18.82
C LEU A 513 29.78 -6.20 -18.50
N ALA A 514 29.50 -7.26 -17.76
CA ALA A 514 30.48 -8.31 -17.53
C ALA A 514 30.19 -9.46 -18.50
N TRP A 515 31.22 -9.93 -19.20
CA TRP A 515 31.15 -11.22 -19.86
C TRP A 515 31.40 -12.30 -18.80
N ARG A 516 30.37 -13.09 -18.50
CA ARG A 516 30.48 -14.27 -17.63
C ARG A 516 30.25 -15.51 -18.48
N ASP A 517 31.22 -16.41 -18.52
CA ASP A 517 31.18 -17.65 -19.31
C ASP A 517 30.85 -17.44 -20.80
N GLY A 518 31.38 -16.36 -21.40
CA GLY A 518 31.16 -16.06 -22.83
C GLY A 518 29.75 -15.55 -23.16
N LYS A 519 28.98 -15.09 -22.16
CA LYS A 519 27.69 -14.40 -22.36
C LYS A 519 27.69 -13.02 -21.71
N LEU A 520 27.02 -12.09 -22.36
CA LEU A 520 26.78 -10.75 -21.86
C LEU A 520 25.85 -10.83 -20.64
N ALA A 521 26.31 -10.38 -19.47
CA ALA A 521 25.48 -10.24 -18.28
C ALA A 521 25.33 -8.74 -17.94
N VAL A 522 24.10 -8.27 -17.84
CA VAL A 522 23.75 -6.90 -17.42
C VAL A 522 23.28 -6.96 -15.97
N ASN A 523 23.86 -6.13 -15.10
CA ASN A 523 23.36 -5.95 -13.75
C ASN A 523 22.43 -4.73 -13.72
N GLU A 524 21.11 -4.97 -13.79
CA GLU A 524 20.10 -3.92 -13.63
C GLU A 524 19.90 -3.61 -12.14
N GLY A 525 20.80 -2.79 -11.60
CA GLY A 525 20.63 -2.21 -10.26
C GLY A 525 19.79 -0.92 -10.30
N PRO A 526 19.21 -0.49 -9.17
CA PRO A 526 18.53 0.81 -9.03
C PRO A 526 19.44 2.04 -9.26
N ASP A 527 20.73 1.82 -9.55
CA ASP A 527 21.76 2.83 -9.79
C ASP A 527 22.21 2.93 -11.26
N CYS A 528 21.47 2.33 -12.19
CA CYS A 528 21.70 2.52 -13.62
C CYS A 528 20.93 3.74 -14.15
N TYR A 529 21.64 4.82 -14.50
CA TYR A 529 21.07 6.03 -15.10
C TYR A 529 21.62 6.19 -16.53
N PHE A 530 20.77 6.00 -17.53
CA PHE A 530 21.10 6.29 -18.93
C PHE A 530 20.20 7.41 -19.48
N THR A 531 20.79 8.27 -20.31
CA THR A 531 20.15 9.38 -21.05
C THR A 531 19.38 8.93 -22.26
#